data_AF-A0A9E3EZQ2-F1
#
_entry.id   AF-A0A9E3EZQ2-F1
#
_cell.length_a   1.000
_cell.length_b   1.000
_cell.length_c   1.000
_cell.angle_alpha   90.00
_cell.angle_beta   90.00
_cell.angle_gamma   90.00
#
_symmetry.space_group_name_H-M   'P 1'
#
loop_
_entity.id
_entity.type
_entity.pdbx_description
1 polymer ?
#
loop_
_entity_poly.entity_id
_entity_poly.type
_entity_poly.pdbx_seq_one_letter_code
_entity_poly.pdbx_strand_id
1 'polypeptide(L)'
;MFMAGDSIIYSASDLAAAARCEYALLREFDARLGWGPGITVEDDLLARTADLGDQHERRRLEALREKYGDAVVVINRPAYTVAAL
;
A
#
# COMPACT_ATOMS: atom_id res chain seq x y z
N MET A 1 4.22 0.80 6.50
CA MET A 1 5.53 0.93 7.17
C MET A 1 6.49 -0.10 6.58
N PHE A 2 7.78 0.14 6.50
CA PHE A 2 8.73 -0.76 5.84
C PHE A 2 10.09 -0.76 6.53
N MET A 3 10.73 -1.93 6.64
CA MET A 3 12.09 -2.07 7.16
C MET A 3 13.12 -1.99 6.02
N ALA A 4 14.01 -1.02 6.12
CA ALA A 4 15.09 -0.76 5.18
C ALA A 4 16.45 -0.89 5.90
N GLY A 5 16.92 -2.12 6.09
CA GLY A 5 18.05 -2.38 6.99
C GLY A 5 17.71 -1.93 8.41
N ASP A 6 18.51 -1.01 8.96
CA ASP A 6 18.31 -0.44 10.30
C ASP A 6 17.38 0.79 10.32
N SER A 7 16.81 1.16 9.17
CA SER A 7 15.88 2.30 9.04
C SER A 7 14.43 1.84 8.91
N ILE A 8 13.52 2.62 9.48
CA ILE A 8 12.07 2.43 9.31
C ILE A 8 11.54 3.51 8.39
N ILE A 9 10.81 3.11 7.36
CA ILE A 9 10.13 4.01 6.43
C ILE A 9 8.63 4.01 6.73
N TYR A 10 8.10 5.20 7.00
CA TYR A 10 6.67 5.43 7.24
C TYR A 10 6.02 6.07 6.02
N SER A 11 4.86 5.55 5.63
CA SER A 11 3.93 6.16 4.68
C SER A 11 3.02 7.16 5.40
N ALA A 12 2.33 8.00 4.63
CA ALA A 12 1.31 8.90 5.18
C ALA A 12 0.20 8.14 5.94
N SER A 13 -0.20 6.96 5.46
CA SER A 13 -1.19 6.13 6.14
C SER A 13 -0.69 5.59 7.49
N ASP A 14 0.61 5.28 7.60
CA ASP A 14 1.20 4.87 8.89
C ASP A 14 1.16 6.02 9.91
N LEU A 15 1.48 7.24 9.47
CA LEU A 15 1.42 8.43 10.33
C LEU A 15 -0.02 8.74 10.76
N ALA A 16 -0.98 8.58 9.85
CA ALA A 16 -2.40 8.74 10.17
C ALA A 16 -2.88 7.67 11.16
N ALA A 17 -2.42 6.42 11.03
CA ALA A 17 -2.72 5.36 11.99
C ALA A 17 -2.11 5.66 13.37
N ALA A 18 -0.85 6.11 13.40
CA ALA A 18 -0.15 6.54 14.61
C ALA A 18 -0.92 7.63 15.37
N ALA A 19 -1.41 8.65 14.65
CA ALA A 19 -2.17 9.75 15.23
C ALA A 19 -3.54 9.34 15.80
N ARG A 20 -4.08 8.19 15.38
CA ARG A 20 -5.32 7.62 15.93
C ARG A 20 -5.06 6.77 17.16
N CYS A 21 -4.00 5.96 17.13
CA CYS A 21 -3.59 5.09 18.23
C CYS A 21 -2.12 4.67 18.06
N GLU A 22 -1.23 5.26 18.83
CA GLU A 22 0.21 4.99 18.78
C GLU A 22 0.52 3.54 19.17
N TYR A 23 -0.25 2.97 20.09
CA TYR A 23 -0.09 1.57 20.50
C TYR A 23 -0.42 0.59 19.37
N ALA A 24 -1.45 0.86 18.56
CA ALA A 24 -1.79 0.02 17.42
C ALA A 24 -0.67 0.01 16.38
N LEU A 25 -0.03 1.16 16.12
CA LEU A 25 1.15 1.26 15.26
C LEU A 25 2.29 0.39 15.78
N LEU A 26 2.60 0.46 17.08
CA LEU A 26 3.66 -0.36 17.69
C LEU A 26 3.37 -1.86 17.59
N ARG A 27 2.11 -2.29 17.71
CA ARG A 27 1.73 -3.69 17.54
C ARG A 27 1.88 -4.17 16.10
N GLU A 28 1.57 -3.33 15.13
CA GLU A 28 1.85 -3.64 13.73
C GLU A 28 3.37 -3.70 13.48
N PHE A 29 4.14 -2.85 14.15
CA PHE A 29 5.60 -2.87 14.10
C PHE A 29 6.19 -4.17 14.65
N ASP A 30 5.74 -4.62 15.83
CA ASP A 30 6.13 -5.90 16.42
C ASP A 30 5.90 -7.06 15.44
N ALA A 31 4.76 -7.05 14.74
CA ALA A 31 4.44 -8.07 13.75
C ALA A 31 5.42 -8.06 12.56
N ARG A 32 5.82 -6.88 12.07
CA ARG A 32 6.81 -6.75 10.98
C ARG A 32 8.22 -7.19 11.40
N LEU A 33 8.55 -7.06 12.68
CA LEU A 33 9.81 -7.55 13.25
C LEU A 33 9.77 -9.04 13.63
N GLY A 34 8.59 -9.68 13.55
CA GLY A 34 8.40 -11.08 13.96
C GLY A 34 8.37 -11.29 15.48
N TRP A 35 8.20 -10.22 16.26
CA TRP A 35 8.13 -10.28 17.72
C TRP A 35 6.73 -10.66 18.24
N GLY A 36 5.73 -10.64 17.36
CA GLY A 36 4.37 -11.03 17.69
C GLY A 36 3.54 -11.37 16.46
N PRO A 37 2.31 -11.85 16.66
CA PRO A 37 1.40 -12.11 15.56
C PRO A 37 0.94 -10.81 14.89
N GLY A 38 0.72 -10.87 13.58
CA GLY A 38 0.02 -9.82 12.85
C GLY A 38 -1.39 -9.62 13.39
N ILE A 39 -1.82 -8.37 13.50
CA ILE A 39 -3.20 -8.02 13.79
C ILE A 39 -3.89 -7.80 12.45
N THR A 40 -4.89 -8.62 12.16
CA THR A 40 -5.79 -8.39 11.03
C THR A 40 -7.06 -7.74 11.57
N VAL A 41 -7.36 -6.55 11.07
CA VAL A 41 -8.65 -5.88 11.30
C VAL A 41 -9.39 -5.92 9.98
N GLU A 42 -10.59 -6.50 9.98
CA GLU A 42 -11.48 -6.42 8.83
C GLU A 42 -12.04 -5.00 8.73
N ASP A 43 -11.89 -4.38 7.57
CA ASP A 43 -12.47 -3.08 7.23
C ASP A 43 -13.20 -3.21 5.89
N ASP A 44 -14.49 -3.57 5.97
CA ASP A 44 -15.33 -3.83 4.81
C ASP A 44 -15.46 -2.62 3.89
N LEU A 45 -15.41 -1.40 4.47
CA LEU A 45 -15.47 -0.17 3.69
C LEU A 45 -14.15 0.02 2.93
N LEU A 46 -13.01 -0.16 3.58
CA LEU A 46 -11.71 -0.10 2.93
C LEU A 46 -11.58 -1.15 1.82
N ALA A 47 -12.01 -2.39 2.08
CA ALA A 47 -12.01 -3.48 1.10
C ALA A 47 -12.86 -3.11 -0.13
N ARG A 48 -14.08 -2.62 0.09
CA ARG A 48 -14.97 -2.17 -0.97
C ARG A 48 -14.39 -0.97 -1.74
N THR A 49 -13.79 -0.01 -1.05
CA THR A 49 -13.17 1.16 -1.69
C THR A 49 -11.97 0.76 -2.54
N ALA A 50 -11.15 -0.20 -2.09
CA ALA A 50 -10.04 -0.75 -2.86
C ALA A 50 -10.55 -1.41 -4.16
N ASP A 51 -11.57 -2.26 -4.08
CA ASP A 51 -12.17 -2.91 -5.24
C ASP A 51 -12.71 -1.92 -6.27
N LEU A 52 -13.38 -0.85 -5.80
CA LEU A 52 -13.89 0.22 -6.67
C LEU A 52 -12.75 1.01 -7.32
N GLY A 53 -11.65 1.26 -6.58
CA GLY A 53 -10.44 1.89 -7.10
C GLY A 53 -9.82 1.08 -8.22
N ASP A 54 -9.60 -0.21 -8.00
CA ASP A 54 -9.05 -1.15 -8.99
C ASP A 54 -9.91 -1.19 -10.28
N GLN A 55 -11.23 -1.19 -10.14
CA GLN A 55 -12.15 -1.12 -11.28
C GLN A 55 -12.05 0.21 -12.03
N HIS A 56 -11.84 1.32 -11.31
CA HIS A 56 -11.63 2.63 -11.93
C HIS A 56 -10.32 2.67 -12.70
N GLU A 57 -9.22 2.22 -12.10
CA GLU A 57 -7.90 2.20 -12.72
C GLU A 57 -7.87 1.35 -13.99
N ARG A 58 -8.53 0.18 -14.00
CA ARG A 58 -8.68 -0.65 -15.20
C ARG A 58 -9.37 0.09 -16.34
N ARG A 59 -10.52 0.72 -16.07
CA ARG A 59 -11.26 1.50 -17.09
C ARG A 59 -10.42 2.66 -17.63
N ARG A 60 -9.64 3.33 -16.76
CA ARG A 60 -8.74 4.41 -17.19
C ARG A 60 -7.61 3.89 -18.06
N LEU A 61 -7.02 2.75 -17.71
CA LEU A 61 -5.98 2.12 -18.50
C LEU A 61 -6.50 1.69 -19.88
N GLU A 62 -7.68 1.11 -19.96
CA GLU A 62 -8.34 0.74 -21.23
C GLU A 62 -8.54 1.97 -22.12
N ALA A 63 -9.10 3.06 -21.57
CA ALA A 63 -9.28 4.31 -22.31
C ALA A 63 -7.96 4.92 -22.80
N LEU A 64 -6.89 4.81 -22.01
CA LEU A 64 -5.55 5.26 -22.43
C LEU A 64 -5.01 4.39 -23.58
N ARG A 65 -5.18 3.07 -23.51
CA ARG A 65 -4.76 2.15 -24.58
C ARG A 65 -5.52 2.37 -25.87
N GLU A 66 -6.83 2.58 -25.81
CA GLU A 66 -7.64 2.91 -26.98
C GLU A 66 -7.19 4.23 -27.64
N LYS A 67 -6.85 5.24 -26.82
CA LYS A 67 -6.49 6.57 -27.32
C LYS A 67 -5.06 6.65 -27.87
N TYR A 68 -4.12 5.94 -27.26
CA TYR A 68 -2.68 6.12 -27.51
C TYR A 68 -1.97 4.87 -28.03
N GLY A 69 -2.62 3.70 -28.02
CA GLY A 69 -2.07 2.46 -28.54
C GLY A 69 -0.69 2.13 -27.96
N ASP A 70 0.28 1.90 -28.85
CA ASP A 70 1.66 1.50 -28.51
C ASP A 70 2.46 2.58 -27.75
N ALA A 71 1.95 3.81 -27.68
CA ALA A 71 2.58 4.85 -26.86
C ALA A 71 2.35 4.65 -25.35
N VAL A 72 1.45 3.73 -24.95
CA VAL A 72 1.22 3.40 -23.53
C VAL A 72 2.29 2.42 -23.04
N VAL A 73 3.17 2.90 -22.17
CA VAL A 73 4.19 2.07 -21.51
C VAL A 73 3.62 1.47 -20.22
N VAL A 74 3.76 0.16 -20.05
CA VAL A 74 3.43 -0.54 -18.81
C VAL A 74 4.71 -0.80 -18.03
N ILE A 75 4.77 -0.27 -16.81
CA ILE A 75 5.82 -0.58 -15.84
C ILE A 75 5.28 -1.64 -14.86
N ASN A 76 6.13 -2.59 -14.49
CA ASN A 76 5.77 -3.59 -13.48
C ASN A 76 5.54 -2.93 -12.13
N ARG A 77 4.68 -3.56 -11.29
CA ARG A 77 4.49 -3.10 -9.92
C ARG A 77 5.83 -3.15 -9.19
N PRO A 78 6.31 -2.01 -8.63
CA PRO A 78 7.58 -1.98 -7.92
C PRO A 78 7.52 -2.90 -6.69
N ALA A 79 8.64 -3.57 -6.42
CA ALA A 79 8.80 -4.28 -5.15
C ALA A 79 8.82 -3.27 -3.99
N TYR A 80 8.35 -3.67 -2.82
CA TYR A 80 8.40 -2.81 -1.64
C TYR A 80 9.83 -2.82 -1.07
N THR A 81 10.71 -2.02 -1.68
CA THR A 81 12.15 -1.92 -1.40
C THR A 81 12.61 -0.48 -1.54
N VAL A 82 13.72 -0.10 -0.87
CA VAL A 82 14.26 1.27 -0.96
C VAL A 82 14.58 1.70 -2.39
N ALA A 83 15.14 0.81 -3.20
CA ALA A 83 15.50 1.11 -4.59
C ALA A 83 14.29 1.33 -5.52
N ALA A 84 13.08 1.01 -5.03
CA ALA A 84 11.84 1.09 -5.79
C ALA A 84 10.84 2.10 -5.19
N LEU A 85 11.26 2.87 -4.18
CA LEU A 85 10.60 4.09 -3.69
C LEU A 85 11.05 5.29 -4.53
#